data_AF-A0A0M3IML2-F1
#
_entry.id   AF-A0A0M3IML2-F1
#
_cell.length_a   1.000
_cell.length_b   1.000
_cell.length_c   1.000
_cell.angle_alpha   90.00
_cell.angle_beta   90.00
_cell.angle_gamma   90.00
#
_symmetry.space_group_name_H-M   'P 1'
#
loop_
_entity.id
_entity.type
_entity.pdbx_description
1 polymer ?
#
loop_
_entity_poly.entity_id
_entity_poly.type
_entity_poly.pdbx_seq_one_letter_code
_entity_poly.pdbx_strand_id
1 'polypeptide(L)'
;MSHGDEVQAWQKKHTNEGLSGPAQIIPRNAETTMIKVWVGEHSMIMKYEDGLPSRSMAGIYTAFKILCWNLNGSCADPIYVYRALYAYKPQNVDELELCENDIVFVVEKCDDGWYIGTSLRSGQFGTFPGNYVERH
;
A
#
# COMPACT_ATOMS: atom_id res chain seq x y z
N MET A 1 -16.18 -13.88 -13.96
CA MET A 1 -16.51 -13.45 -12.59
C MET A 1 -16.94 -12.00 -12.67
N SER A 2 -17.98 -11.59 -11.95
CA SER A 2 -18.51 -10.22 -12.03
C SER A 2 -17.57 -9.28 -11.29
N HIS A 3 -17.31 -8.08 -11.82
CA HIS A 3 -16.49 -7.06 -11.14
C HIS A 3 -17.02 -6.70 -9.72
N GLY A 4 -18.29 -7.00 -9.43
CA GLY A 4 -18.85 -6.87 -8.08
C GLY A 4 -18.29 -7.88 -7.07
N ASP A 5 -17.89 -9.07 -7.52
CA ASP A 5 -17.39 -10.14 -6.64
C ASP A 5 -15.99 -9.81 -6.10
N GLU A 6 -15.16 -9.14 -6.91
CA GLU A 6 -13.81 -8.72 -6.53
C GLU A 6 -13.82 -7.59 -5.51
N VAL A 7 -14.74 -6.63 -5.64
CA VAL A 7 -14.91 -5.55 -4.66
C VAL A 7 -15.41 -6.09 -3.32
N GLN A 8 -16.33 -7.06 -3.34
CA GLN A 8 -16.81 -7.73 -2.13
C GLN A 8 -15.70 -8.57 -1.47
N ALA A 9 -14.86 -9.25 -2.27
CA ALA A 9 -13.70 -9.99 -1.76
C ALA A 9 -12.64 -9.06 -1.14
N TRP A 10 -12.35 -7.93 -1.78
CA TRP A 10 -11.47 -6.89 -1.25
C TRP A 10 -12.03 -6.29 0.05
N GLN A 11 -13.32 -5.93 0.06
CA GLN A 11 -14.01 -5.43 1.25
C GLN A 11 -13.92 -6.45 2.39
N LYS A 12 -14.24 -7.71 2.12
CA LYS A 12 -14.21 -8.77 3.14
C LYS A 12 -12.80 -9.06 3.66
N LYS A 13 -11.77 -8.98 2.80
CA LYS A 13 -10.36 -9.15 3.19
C LYS A 13 -9.89 -8.00 4.09
N HIS A 14 -10.16 -6.75 3.71
CA HIS A 14 -9.60 -5.58 4.41
C HIS A 14 -10.49 -5.03 5.54
N THR A 15 -11.77 -5.43 5.62
CA THR A 15 -12.62 -5.13 6.80
C THR A 15 -12.17 -5.92 8.03
N ASN A 16 -11.60 -7.12 7.83
CA ASN A 16 -11.06 -7.95 8.93
C ASN A 16 -9.69 -7.50 9.44
N GLU A 17 -8.94 -6.69 8.66
CA GLU A 17 -7.64 -6.13 9.03
C GLU A 17 -7.76 -4.77 9.74
N GLY A 18 -8.96 -4.39 10.20
CA GLY A 18 -9.17 -3.11 10.91
C GLY A 18 -9.04 -1.85 10.05
N LEU A 19 -8.98 -2.00 8.72
CA LEU A 19 -9.00 -0.88 7.77
C LEU A 19 -10.46 -0.47 7.50
N SER A 20 -11.12 0.15 8.48
CA SER A 20 -12.58 0.25 8.48
C SER A 20 -13.13 1.50 7.77
N GLY A 21 -13.66 1.29 6.56
CA GLY A 21 -14.89 1.92 6.10
C GLY A 21 -15.29 1.46 4.69
N PRO A 22 -16.55 1.70 4.27
CA PRO A 22 -17.12 1.09 3.07
C PRO A 22 -16.43 1.59 1.80
N ALA A 23 -15.76 0.69 1.08
CA ALA A 23 -15.24 1.00 -0.25
C ALA A 23 -16.40 1.28 -1.21
N GLN A 24 -16.46 2.49 -1.76
CA GLN A 24 -17.45 2.87 -2.76
C GLN A 24 -16.81 2.95 -4.14
N ILE A 25 -17.34 2.18 -5.09
CA ILE A 25 -16.95 2.27 -6.50
C ILE A 25 -17.52 3.57 -7.08
N ILE A 26 -16.65 4.41 -7.63
CA ILE A 26 -16.99 5.62 -8.36
C ILE A 26 -16.59 5.39 -9.82
N PRO A 27 -17.50 4.94 -10.69
CA PRO A 27 -17.19 4.79 -12.10
C PRO A 27 -16.99 6.17 -12.72
N ARG A 28 -15.79 6.48 -13.23
CA ARG A 28 -15.53 7.68 -14.04
C ARG A 28 -15.59 7.40 -15.55
N ASN A 29 -15.29 6.16 -15.97
CA ASN A 29 -15.26 5.67 -17.36
C ASN A 29 -14.89 4.16 -17.40
N ALA A 30 -15.07 3.49 -18.55
CA ALA A 30 -14.94 2.03 -18.69
C ALA A 30 -13.54 1.45 -18.38
N GLU A 31 -12.50 2.28 -18.37
CA GLU A 31 -11.10 1.86 -18.20
C GLU A 31 -10.52 2.24 -16.83
N THR A 32 -11.27 2.94 -15.97
CA THR A 32 -10.74 3.40 -14.68
C THR A 32 -11.78 3.26 -13.59
N THR A 33 -11.53 2.30 -12.69
CA THR A 33 -12.30 2.14 -11.48
C THR A 33 -11.71 3.05 -10.42
N MET A 34 -12.50 3.97 -9.85
CA MET A 34 -12.06 4.72 -8.67
C MET A 34 -12.72 4.11 -7.43
N ILE A 35 -11.96 3.81 -6.39
CA ILE A 35 -12.47 3.28 -5.12
C ILE A 35 -12.21 4.31 -4.04
N LYS A 36 -13.28 4.79 -3.40
CA LYS A 36 -13.16 5.62 -2.20
C LYS A 36 -12.88 4.72 -1.01
N VAL A 37 -11.67 4.80 -0.46
CA VAL A 37 -11.23 4.05 0.72
C VAL A 37 -11.28 4.96 1.94
N TRP A 38 -11.75 4.42 3.05
CA TRP A 38 -11.84 5.11 4.34
C TRP A 38 -10.77 4.57 5.30
N VAL A 39 -10.18 5.46 6.07
CA VAL A 39 -9.25 5.14 7.16
C VAL A 39 -9.64 6.03 8.36
N GLY A 40 -10.32 5.44 9.34
CA GLY A 40 -10.96 6.21 10.42
C GLY A 40 -12.03 7.17 9.87
N GLU A 41 -11.98 8.45 10.26
CA GLU A 41 -12.89 9.49 9.74
C GLU A 41 -12.44 10.09 8.39
N HIS A 42 -11.25 9.72 7.91
CA HIS A 42 -10.70 10.24 6.66
C HIS A 42 -11.03 9.32 5.49
N SER A 43 -11.15 9.89 4.30
CA SER A 43 -11.33 9.12 3.06
C SER A 43 -10.44 9.62 1.94
N MET A 44 -10.03 8.70 1.07
CA MET A 44 -9.24 8.96 -0.12
C MET A 44 -9.82 8.21 -1.31
N ILE A 45 -9.92 8.86 -2.46
CA ILE A 45 -10.34 8.22 -3.70
C ILE A 45 -9.09 7.68 -4.40
N MET A 46 -9.03 6.36 -4.58
CA MET A 46 -7.95 5.66 -5.24
C MET A 46 -8.33 5.21 -6.64
N LYS A 47 -7.41 5.33 -7.59
CA LYS A 47 -7.53 4.70 -8.90
C LYS A 47 -7.22 3.21 -8.77
N TYR A 48 -8.00 2.36 -9.41
CA TYR A 48 -7.81 0.91 -9.51
C TYR A 48 -7.73 0.53 -10.99
N GLU A 49 -6.75 -0.31 -11.30
CA GLU A 49 -6.42 -0.86 -12.62
C GLU A 49 -6.28 -2.38 -12.43
N ASP A 50 -6.99 -3.18 -13.23
CA ASP A 50 -6.97 -4.65 -13.18
C ASP A 50 -7.19 -5.26 -11.77
N GLY A 51 -8.10 -4.67 -10.99
CA GLY A 51 -8.45 -5.17 -9.64
C GLY A 51 -7.46 -4.78 -8.54
N LEU A 52 -6.39 -4.04 -8.86
CA LEU A 52 -5.39 -3.56 -7.90
C LEU A 52 -5.35 -2.03 -7.83
N PRO A 53 -4.91 -1.43 -6.69
CA PRO A 53 -4.66 0.00 -6.62
C PRO A 53 -3.62 0.40 -7.66
N SER A 54 -3.87 1.48 -8.40
CA SER A 54 -2.92 2.00 -9.38
C SER A 54 -1.58 2.29 -8.70
N ARG A 55 -0.48 1.88 -9.34
CA ARG A 55 0.87 2.02 -8.79
C ARG A 55 1.24 3.48 -8.52
N SER A 56 0.68 4.40 -9.31
CA SER A 56 0.80 5.85 -9.13
C SER A 56 0.17 6.36 -7.82
N MET A 57 -0.80 5.63 -7.27
CA MET A 57 -1.56 5.99 -6.08
C MET A 57 -1.17 5.15 -4.86
N ALA A 58 -0.43 4.05 -5.04
CA ALA A 58 0.01 3.19 -3.93
C ALA A 58 0.89 3.93 -2.91
N GLY A 59 1.79 4.81 -3.38
CA GLY A 59 2.57 5.68 -2.49
C GLY A 59 1.71 6.68 -1.72
N ILE A 60 0.70 7.26 -2.39
CA ILE A 60 -0.24 8.21 -1.79
C ILE A 60 -1.14 7.50 -0.78
N TYR A 61 -1.51 6.25 -1.04
CA TYR A 61 -2.27 5.40 -0.12
C TYR A 61 -1.46 5.07 1.13
N THR A 62 -0.19 4.68 0.99
CA THR A 62 0.71 4.47 2.13
C THR A 62 0.90 5.77 2.91
N ALA A 63 1.14 6.90 2.24
CA ALA A 63 1.23 8.22 2.88
C ALA A 63 -0.07 8.60 3.61
N PHE A 64 -1.23 8.28 3.03
CA PHE A 64 -2.54 8.51 3.64
C PHE A 64 -2.74 7.62 4.87
N LYS A 65 -2.36 6.34 4.83
CA LYS A 65 -2.34 5.47 6.01
C LYS A 65 -1.41 6.02 7.10
N ILE A 66 -0.21 6.47 6.74
CA ILE A 66 0.76 7.07 7.67
C ILE A 66 0.18 8.34 8.31
N LEU A 67 -0.45 9.21 7.51
CA LEU A 67 -1.08 10.43 8.00
C LEU A 67 -2.23 10.11 8.95
N CYS A 68 -3.10 9.17 8.60
CA CYS A 68 -4.22 8.75 9.44
C CYS A 68 -3.75 8.10 10.74
N TRP A 69 -2.66 7.33 10.71
CA TRP A 69 -2.01 6.75 11.88
C TRP A 69 -1.46 7.84 12.82
N ASN A 70 -0.71 8.82 12.30
CA ASN A 70 -0.16 9.92 13.09
C ASN A 70 -1.25 10.85 13.66
N LEU A 71 -2.39 11.00 12.99
CA LEU A 71 -3.47 11.91 13.41
C LEU A 71 -4.45 11.29 14.43
N ASN A 72 -4.72 9.98 14.35
CA ASN A 72 -5.79 9.37 15.15
C ASN A 72 -5.32 8.33 16.17
N GLY A 73 -4.03 7.97 16.20
CA GLY A 73 -3.45 7.09 17.22
C GLY A 73 -4.15 5.73 17.38
N SER A 74 -4.93 5.29 16.39
CA SER A 74 -5.78 4.09 16.48
C SER A 74 -5.32 2.99 15.53
N CYS A 75 -5.30 1.78 16.09
CA CYS A 75 -5.05 0.45 15.54
C CYS A 75 -5.47 0.27 14.07
N ALA A 76 -4.71 -0.41 13.21
CA ALA A 76 -4.66 -1.87 13.27
C ALA A 76 -3.43 -2.56 12.65
N ASP A 77 -2.42 -1.86 12.10
CA ASP A 77 -1.16 -2.52 11.72
C ASP A 77 0.04 -1.63 12.03
N PRO A 78 1.07 -2.12 12.74
CA PRO A 78 2.31 -1.38 12.90
C PRO A 78 2.96 -1.21 11.52
N ILE A 79 2.90 0.01 10.98
CA ILE A 79 3.74 0.38 9.84
C ILE A 79 5.17 0.28 10.33
N TYR A 80 5.89 -0.73 9.85
CA TYR A 80 7.27 -0.89 10.28
C TYR A 80 8.14 0.03 9.43
N VAL A 81 8.82 0.95 10.10
CA VAL A 81 9.81 1.82 9.45
C VAL A 81 11.11 1.05 9.36
N TYR A 82 11.63 0.97 8.14
CA TYR A 82 12.85 0.28 7.81
C TYR A 82 13.81 1.24 7.12
N ARG A 83 15.11 1.04 7.34
CA ARG A 83 16.19 1.71 6.63
C ARG A 83 16.87 0.73 5.69
N ALA A 84 17.03 1.11 4.43
CA ALA A 84 17.79 0.34 3.46
C ALA A 84 19.29 0.40 3.79
N LEU A 85 19.88 -0.77 4.02
CA LEU A 85 21.31 -0.95 4.25
C LEU A 85 22.11 -0.98 2.96
N TYR A 86 21.48 -1.36 1.85
CA TYR A 86 22.11 -1.50 0.55
C TYR A 86 21.19 -1.01 -0.55
N ALA A 87 21.79 -0.51 -1.64
CA ALA A 87 21.02 -0.18 -2.84
C ALA A 87 20.53 -1.45 -3.54
N TYR A 88 19.31 -1.43 -4.04
CA TYR A 88 18.68 -2.51 -4.79
C TYR A 88 18.09 -1.97 -6.09
N LYS A 89 18.48 -2.58 -7.22
CA LYS A 89 17.93 -2.26 -8.53
C LYS A 89 16.84 -3.26 -8.88
N PRO A 90 15.62 -2.80 -9.18
CA PRO A 90 14.52 -3.66 -9.62
C PRO A 90 14.93 -4.48 -10.85
N GLN A 91 14.68 -5.78 -10.80
CA GLN A 91 14.76 -6.72 -11.92
C GLN A 91 13.40 -6.89 -12.59
N ASN A 92 12.33 -6.85 -11.80
CA ASN A 92 10.96 -6.94 -12.28
C ASN A 92 10.22 -5.62 -12.10
N VAL A 93 9.13 -5.45 -12.85
CA VAL A 93 8.38 -4.19 -12.87
C VAL A 93 7.75 -3.91 -11.51
N ASP A 94 7.34 -4.93 -10.77
CA ASP A 94 6.67 -4.90 -9.46
C ASP A 94 7.61 -4.65 -8.27
N GLU A 95 8.92 -4.70 -8.49
CA GLU A 95 9.94 -4.49 -7.46
C GLU A 95 10.21 -3.01 -7.19
N LEU A 96 10.54 -2.69 -5.94
CA LEU A 96 10.85 -1.35 -5.44
C LEU A 96 12.36 -1.11 -5.47
N GLU A 97 12.77 0.02 -6.06
CA GLU A 97 14.16 0.47 -5.98
C GLU A 97 14.51 0.90 -4.54
N LEU A 98 15.63 0.40 -4.02
CA LEU A 98 16.21 0.86 -2.76
C LEU A 98 17.47 1.65 -3.02
N CYS A 99 17.65 2.73 -2.26
CA CYS A 99 18.94 3.41 -2.13
C CYS A 99 19.50 3.18 -0.73
N GLU A 100 20.83 3.16 -0.61
CA GLU A 100 21.46 3.08 0.71
C GLU A 100 20.99 4.24 1.60
N ASN A 101 20.64 3.92 2.84
CA ASN A 101 20.04 4.82 3.84
C ASN A 101 18.63 5.34 3.50
N ASP A 102 17.95 4.79 2.49
CA ASP A 102 16.56 5.16 2.19
C ASP A 102 15.62 4.66 3.29
N ILE A 103 14.56 5.44 3.57
CA ILE A 103 13.53 5.07 4.55
C ILE A 103 12.37 4.44 3.81
N VAL A 104 11.97 3.25 4.24
CA VAL A 104 10.93 2.46 3.60
C VAL A 104 9.89 2.07 4.64
N PHE A 105 8.63 2.29 4.31
CA PHE A 105 7.51 1.84 5.13
C PHE A 105 7.10 0.45 4.67
N VAL A 106 7.38 -0.55 5.49
CA VAL A 106 6.97 -1.94 5.25
C VAL A 106 5.52 -2.10 5.69
N VAL A 107 4.69 -2.50 4.74
CA VAL A 107 3.27 -2.78 4.92
C VAL A 107 3.06 -4.27 5.17
N GLU A 108 3.79 -5.14 4.47
CA GLU A 108 3.66 -6.59 4.59
C GLU A 108 5.03 -7.27 4.46
N LYS A 109 5.20 -8.41 5.14
CA LYS A 109 6.37 -9.27 5.02
C LYS A 109 5.90 -10.64 4.54
N CYS A 110 6.38 -11.05 3.38
CA CYS A 110 6.10 -12.37 2.82
C CYS A 110 7.01 -13.42 3.48
N ASP A 111 6.54 -14.66 3.54
CA ASP A 111 7.28 -15.80 4.13
C ASP A 111 8.50 -16.21 3.29
N ASP A 112 8.60 -15.74 2.05
CA ASP A 112 9.73 -15.95 1.14
C ASP A 112 10.91 -14.98 1.38
N GLY A 113 10.79 -14.08 2.35
CA GLY A 113 11.81 -13.09 2.70
C GLY A 113 11.69 -11.76 1.96
N TRP A 114 10.67 -11.58 1.13
CA TRP A 114 10.38 -10.32 0.45
C TRP A 114 9.44 -9.45 1.26
N TYR A 115 9.71 -8.15 1.29
CA TYR A 115 8.87 -7.16 1.95
C TYR A 115 8.14 -6.34 0.90
N ILE A 116 6.93 -5.92 1.24
CA ILE A 116 6.10 -5.04 0.42
C ILE A 116 6.02 -3.71 1.14
N GLY A 117 6.34 -2.63 0.44
CA GLY A 117 6.37 -1.32 1.08
C GLY A 117 6.50 -0.15 0.12
N THR A 118 6.61 1.03 0.72
CA THR A 118 6.75 2.30 -0.01
C THR A 118 8.03 3.01 0.41
N SER A 119 8.84 3.40 -0.56
CA SER A 119 10.02 4.25 -0.34
C SER A 119 9.55 5.68 -0.04
N LEU A 120 9.99 6.25 1.09
CA LEU A 120 9.69 7.63 1.47
C LEU A 120 10.28 8.63 0.46
N ARG A 121 11.49 8.34 -0.03
CA ARG A 121 12.21 9.21 -0.98
C ARG A 121 11.53 9.29 -2.34
N SER A 122 11.16 8.14 -2.90
CA SER A 122 10.64 8.06 -4.27
C SER A 122 9.11 8.05 -4.33
N GLY A 123 8.43 7.78 -3.21
CA GLY A 123 6.99 7.54 -3.16
C GLY A 123 6.55 6.27 -3.90
N GLN A 124 7.49 5.47 -4.42
CA GLN A 124 7.17 4.26 -5.17
C GLN A 124 6.81 3.11 -4.22
N PHE A 125 5.94 2.24 -4.71
CA PHE A 125 5.50 1.03 -4.02
C PHE A 125 5.89 -0.21 -4.82
N GLY A 126 6.36 -1.23 -4.11
CA GLY A 126 6.75 -2.50 -4.71
C GLY A 126 7.31 -3.47 -3.68
N THR A 127 7.74 -4.62 -4.20
CA THR A 127 8.41 -5.68 -3.44
C THR A 127 9.92 -5.43 -3.37
N PHE A 128 10.55 -5.75 -2.26
CA PHE A 128 12.01 -5.65 -2.14
C PHE A 128 12.56 -6.70 -1.16
N PRO A 129 13.83 -7.09 -1.30
CA PRO A 129 14.44 -8.09 -0.43
C PRO A 129 14.55 -7.58 1.02
N GLY A 130 13.95 -8.31 1.97
CA GLY A 130 13.92 -7.91 3.38
C GLY A 130 15.29 -7.90 4.06
N ASN A 131 16.26 -8.65 3.55
CA ASN A 131 17.65 -8.66 4.05
C ASN A 131 18.46 -7.41 3.65
N TYR A 132 17.90 -6.55 2.79
CA TYR A 132 18.52 -5.29 2.39
C TYR A 132 18.09 -4.12 3.28
N VAL A 133 17.23 -4.38 4.25
CA VAL A 133 16.69 -3.37 5.15
C VAL A 133 16.81 -3.79 6.61
N GLU A 134 16.95 -2.81 7.49
CA GLU A 134 16.92 -3.01 8.95
C GLU A 134 15.82 -2.16 9.59
N ARG A 135 15.35 -2.56 10.77
CA ARG A 135 14.38 -1.76 11.53
C ARG A 135 15.04 -0.42 11.89
N HIS A 136 14.39 0.68 11.51
CA HIS A 136 14.83 2.03 11.85
C HIS A 136 14.52 2.36 13.31
#